data_AF-A0A1H9L9L6-F1
#
_entry.id   AF-A0A1H9L9L6-F1
#
_cell.length_a   1.000
_cell.length_b   1.000
_cell.length_c   1.000
_cell.angle_alpha   90.00
_cell.angle_beta   90.00
_cell.angle_gamma   90.00
#
_symmetry.space_group_name_H-M   'P 1'
#
loop_
_entity.id
_entity.type
_entity.pdbx_description
1 polymer ?
#
loop_
_entity_poly.entity_id
_entity_poly.type
_entity_poly.pdbx_seq_one_letter_code
_entity_poly.pdbx_strand_id
1 'polypeptide(L)'
;MTAFLVALTASILALAGLALDGGLALATKVQAAGAAEAAARAGAQAIDLSAYRLDNRLVLAPDQAVSRAQARLSATGVDGKVTVSGNTVTVVVTTSQRTQLLTLVGISSISVEATGHASPHRGVAPSP
;
A
#
# COMPACT_ATOMS: atom_id res chain seq x y z
N MET A 1 44.26 -15.67 16.44
CA MET A 1 43.33 -14.53 16.32
C MET A 1 42.15 -14.96 15.47
N THR A 2 41.14 -15.65 16.01
CA THR A 2 40.39 -16.56 15.12
C THR A 2 38.89 -16.66 15.36
N ALA A 3 38.37 -17.55 16.20
CA ALA A 3 36.93 -17.86 16.14
C ALA A 3 36.01 -16.81 16.80
N PHE A 4 36.38 -16.32 17.98
CA PHE A 4 35.54 -15.39 18.76
C PHE A 4 35.34 -14.04 18.04
N LEU A 5 36.43 -13.47 17.51
CA LEU A 5 36.37 -12.21 16.76
C LEU A 5 35.50 -12.35 15.51
N VAL A 6 35.62 -13.46 14.78
CA VAL A 6 34.78 -13.74 13.61
C VAL A 6 33.31 -13.84 13.99
N ALA A 7 32.97 -14.58 15.05
CA ALA A 7 31.59 -14.70 15.51
C ALA A 7 31.01 -13.36 15.98
N LEU A 8 31.79 -12.55 16.69
CA LEU A 8 31.38 -11.23 17.16
C LEU A 8 31.14 -10.28 15.97
N THR A 9 32.07 -10.22 15.02
CA THR A 9 31.93 -9.38 13.83
C THR A 9 30.74 -9.81 12.99
N ALA A 10 30.53 -11.12 12.77
CA ALA A 10 29.36 -11.63 12.08
C ALA A 10 28.05 -11.24 12.77
N SER A 11 28.01 -11.28 14.11
CA SER A 11 26.83 -10.88 14.89
C SER A 11 26.54 -9.38 14.74
N ILE A 12 27.56 -8.53 14.80
CA ILE A 12 27.41 -7.08 14.61
C ILE A 12 26.93 -6.77 13.20
N LEU A 13 27.51 -7.41 12.18
CA LEU A 13 27.07 -7.24 10.79
C LEU A 13 25.63 -7.69 10.58
N ALA A 14 25.21 -8.79 11.21
CA ALA A 14 23.82 -9.25 11.16
C ALA A 14 22.86 -8.23 11.80
N LEU A 15 23.21 -7.67 12.97
CA LEU A 15 22.40 -6.64 13.64
C LEU A 15 22.34 -5.33 12.84
N ALA A 16 23.49 -4.89 12.31
CA ALA A 16 23.56 -3.71 11.44
C ALA A 16 22.75 -3.91 10.16
N GLY A 17 22.83 -5.10 9.56
CA GLY A 17 22.05 -5.45 8.39
C GLY A 17 20.56 -5.49 8.66
N LEU A 18 20.14 -6.05 9.79
CA LEU A 18 18.75 -6.02 10.21
C LEU A 18 18.23 -4.59 10.42
N ALA A 19 19.02 -3.71 11.04
CA ALA A 19 18.62 -2.33 11.25
C ALA A 19 18.46 -1.55 9.93
N LEU A 20 19.42 -1.69 9.02
CA LEU A 20 19.41 -1.00 7.73
C LEU A 20 18.31 -1.56 6.81
N ASP A 21 18.34 -2.87 6.56
CA ASP A 21 17.41 -3.51 5.62
C ASP A 21 15.98 -3.58 6.19
N GLY A 22 15.84 -3.75 7.50
CA GLY A 22 14.55 -3.65 8.18
C GLY A 22 13.97 -2.24 8.10
N GLY A 23 14.81 -1.21 8.24
CA GLY A 23 14.41 0.19 8.05
C GLY A 23 13.94 0.47 6.61
N LEU A 24 14.68 -0.02 5.61
CA LEU A 24 14.29 0.09 4.20
C LEU A 24 12.97 -0.65 3.92
N ALA A 25 12.82 -1.88 4.42
CA ALA A 25 11.58 -2.65 4.27
C ALA A 25 10.37 -1.95 4.92
N LEU A 26 10.56 -1.36 6.10
CA LEU A 26 9.52 -0.58 6.77
C LEU A 26 9.15 0.69 5.98
N ALA A 27 10.14 1.42 5.47
CA ALA A 27 9.89 2.60 4.65
C ALA A 27 9.09 2.24 3.39
N THR A 28 9.46 1.15 2.71
CA THR A 28 8.74 0.64 1.54
C THR A 28 7.31 0.20 1.90
N LYS A 29 7.11 -0.39 3.08
CA LYS A 29 5.78 -0.72 3.59
C LYS A 29 4.91 0.51 3.81
N VAL A 30 5.45 1.56 4.41
CA VAL A 30 4.72 2.82 4.63
C VAL A 30 4.35 3.47 3.30
N GLN A 31 5.26 3.47 2.33
CA GLN A 31 4.98 3.99 0.98
C GLN A 31 3.89 3.18 0.27
N ALA A 32 3.97 1.85 0.32
CA ALA A 32 2.96 0.96 -0.27
C ALA A 32 1.58 1.17 0.37
N ALA A 33 1.52 1.35 1.70
CA ALA A 33 0.28 1.65 2.41
C ALA A 33 -0.32 2.99 1.96
N GLY A 34 0.50 4.04 1.88
CA GLY A 34 0.06 5.35 1.39
C GLY A 34 -0.46 5.29 -0.05
N ALA A 35 0.19 4.51 -0.93
CA ALA A 35 -0.27 4.29 -2.30
C ALA A 35 -1.60 3.54 -2.36
N ALA A 36 -1.74 2.46 -1.58
CA ALA A 36 -2.97 1.67 -1.49
C ALA A 36 -4.14 2.52 -0.99
N GLU A 37 -3.96 3.31 0.06
CA GLU A 37 -4.98 4.21 0.56
C GLU A 37 -5.34 5.32 -0.45
N ALA A 38 -4.34 5.93 -1.09
CA ALA A 38 -4.58 6.96 -2.08
C ALA A 38 -5.37 6.43 -3.29
N ALA A 39 -5.05 5.22 -3.74
CA ALA A 39 -5.79 4.52 -4.79
C ALA A 39 -7.20 4.16 -4.34
N ALA A 40 -7.39 3.64 -3.13
CA ALA A 40 -8.70 3.34 -2.58
C ALA A 40 -9.56 4.61 -2.52
N ARG A 41 -9.01 5.72 -2.01
CA ARG A 41 -9.68 7.03 -1.98
C ARG A 41 -10.06 7.52 -3.38
N ALA A 42 -9.17 7.39 -4.36
CA ALA A 42 -9.46 7.77 -5.75
C ALA A 42 -10.60 6.92 -6.35
N GLY A 43 -10.64 5.63 -6.05
CA GLY A 43 -11.75 4.75 -6.44
C GLY A 43 -13.05 5.13 -5.76
N ALA A 44 -13.03 5.43 -4.46
CA ALA A 44 -14.21 5.83 -3.69
C ALA A 44 -14.81 7.16 -4.16
N GLN A 45 -14.05 8.00 -4.88
CA GLN A 45 -14.56 9.23 -5.50
C GLN A 45 -15.34 8.97 -6.81
N ALA A 46 -15.34 7.73 -7.34
CA ALA A 46 -16.13 7.36 -8.50
C ALA A 46 -17.61 7.16 -8.11
N ILE A 47 -18.27 8.26 -7.80
CA ILE A 47 -19.70 8.27 -7.49
C ILE A 47 -20.48 8.15 -8.79
N ASP A 48 -21.53 7.34 -8.80
CA ASP A 48 -22.47 7.31 -9.93
C ASP A 48 -23.31 8.60 -9.93
N LEU A 49 -22.91 9.57 -10.77
CA LEU A 49 -23.65 10.84 -10.93
C LEU A 49 -25.06 10.63 -11.50
N SER A 50 -25.33 9.50 -12.15
CA SER A 50 -26.64 9.13 -12.73
C SER A 50 -27.61 8.75 -11.62
N ALA A 51 -27.19 7.83 -10.73
CA ALA A 51 -27.96 7.40 -9.56
C ALA A 51 -28.10 8.52 -8.51
N TYR A 52 -27.08 9.38 -8.39
CA TYR A 52 -27.11 10.52 -7.47
C TYR A 52 -28.18 11.56 -7.86
N ARG A 53 -28.38 11.81 -9.17
CA ARG A 53 -29.36 12.79 -9.67
C ARG A 53 -30.80 12.29 -9.63
N LEU A 54 -31.03 10.98 -9.71
CA LEU A 54 -32.38 10.38 -9.75
C LEU A 54 -32.92 10.02 -8.37
N ASP A 55 -32.12 9.35 -7.53
CA ASP A 55 -32.59 8.77 -6.26
C ASP A 55 -32.00 9.43 -5.02
N ASN A 56 -31.14 10.46 -5.18
CA ASN A 56 -30.41 11.12 -4.10
C ASN A 56 -29.55 10.14 -3.25
N ARG A 57 -29.24 8.96 -3.80
CA ARG A 57 -28.46 7.89 -3.16
C ARG A 57 -27.02 7.93 -3.64
N LEU A 58 -26.09 7.93 -2.69
CA LEU A 58 -24.65 7.90 -2.94
C LEU A 58 -24.21 6.46 -3.25
N VAL A 59 -24.40 6.02 -4.50
CA VAL A 59 -24.01 4.68 -4.93
C VAL A 59 -22.66 4.77 -5.65
N LEU A 60 -21.73 3.90 -5.23
CA LEU A 60 -20.44 3.75 -5.88
C LEU A 60 -20.61 3.02 -7.21
N ALA A 61 -20.04 3.54 -8.30
CA ALA A 61 -20.03 2.84 -9.59
C ALA A 61 -18.84 1.88 -9.61
N PRO A 62 -19.02 0.55 -9.49
CA PRO A 62 -17.92 -0.39 -9.26
C PRO A 62 -16.88 -0.37 -10.38
N ASP A 63 -17.29 -0.34 -11.64
CA ASP A 63 -16.35 -0.33 -12.78
C ASP A 63 -15.55 0.97 -12.86
N GLN A 64 -16.19 2.12 -12.60
CA GLN A 64 -15.50 3.40 -12.56
C GLN A 64 -14.57 3.50 -11.34
N ALA A 65 -14.97 2.94 -10.20
CA ALA A 65 -14.17 2.92 -8.98
C ALA A 65 -12.89 2.08 -9.18
N VAL A 66 -13.00 0.91 -9.80
CA VAL A 66 -11.84 0.09 -10.18
C VAL A 66 -10.93 0.87 -11.14
N SER A 67 -11.50 1.43 -12.21
CA SER A 67 -10.72 2.18 -13.21
C SER A 67 -9.94 3.35 -12.60
N ARG A 68 -10.58 4.15 -11.73
CA ARG A 68 -9.93 5.29 -11.07
C ARG A 68 -8.85 4.87 -10.08
N ALA A 69 -9.11 3.85 -9.26
CA ALA A 69 -8.12 3.32 -8.34
C ALA A 69 -6.91 2.75 -9.10
N GLN A 70 -7.14 2.05 -10.19
CA GLN A 70 -6.08 1.45 -11.01
C GLN A 70 -5.27 2.52 -11.76
N ALA A 71 -5.92 3.54 -12.31
CA ALA A 71 -5.23 4.71 -12.88
C ALA A 71 -4.35 5.42 -11.84
N ARG A 72 -4.82 5.50 -10.58
CA ARG A 72 -4.03 6.09 -9.50
C ARG A 72 -2.80 5.26 -9.14
N LEU A 73 -2.92 3.93 -9.15
CA LEU A 73 -1.80 2.99 -8.97
C LEU A 73 -0.77 3.12 -10.08
N SER A 74 -1.21 3.13 -11.35
CA SER A 74 -0.33 3.33 -12.51
C SER A 74 0.40 4.67 -12.48
N ALA A 75 -0.26 5.75 -12.03
CA ALA A 75 0.37 7.07 -11.88
C ALA A 75 1.49 7.10 -10.81
N THR A 76 1.45 6.20 -9.84
CA THR A 76 2.52 6.01 -8.84
C THR A 76 3.56 4.97 -9.25
N GLY A 77 3.36 4.26 -10.36
CA GLY A 77 4.25 3.17 -10.78
C GLY A 77 4.23 1.98 -9.81
N VAL A 78 3.12 1.78 -9.11
CA VAL A 78 2.95 0.72 -8.11
C VAL A 78 1.88 -0.25 -8.60
N ASP A 79 2.21 -1.53 -8.62
CA ASP A 79 1.25 -2.58 -8.96
C ASP A 79 0.38 -2.95 -7.75
N GLY A 80 -0.89 -3.24 -8.02
CA GLY A 80 -1.83 -3.62 -6.98
C GLY A 80 -3.14 -4.16 -7.52
N LYS A 81 -3.84 -4.91 -6.68
CA LYS A 81 -5.16 -5.45 -6.95
C LYS A 81 -6.22 -4.55 -6.32
N VAL A 82 -7.18 -4.11 -7.14
CA VAL A 82 -8.35 -3.36 -6.67
C VAL A 82 -9.55 -4.31 -6.58
N THR A 83 -10.34 -4.18 -5.53
CA THR A 83 -11.61 -4.90 -5.35
C THR A 83 -12.65 -3.95 -4.77
N VAL A 84 -13.86 -3.99 -5.31
CA VAL A 84 -14.97 -3.17 -4.84
C VAL A 84 -16.06 -4.08 -4.30
N SER A 85 -16.51 -3.82 -3.08
CA SER A 85 -17.60 -4.58 -2.44
C SER A 85 -18.58 -3.60 -1.83
N GLY A 86 -19.78 -3.53 -2.40
CA GLY A 86 -20.78 -2.52 -2.04
C GLY A 86 -20.24 -1.10 -2.29
N ASN A 87 -20.12 -0.31 -1.22
CA ASN A 87 -19.57 1.05 -1.25
C ASN A 87 -18.11 1.14 -0.78
N THR A 88 -17.42 0.02 -0.57
CA THR A 88 -16.03 0.02 -0.11
C THR A 88 -15.10 -0.41 -1.24
N VAL A 89 -14.10 0.42 -1.52
CA VAL A 89 -12.96 0.10 -2.38
C VAL A 89 -11.83 -0.40 -1.51
N THR A 90 -11.32 -1.57 -1.82
CA THR A 90 -10.14 -2.19 -1.20
C THR A 90 -9.04 -2.27 -2.26
N VAL A 91 -7.84 -1.81 -1.91
CA VAL A 91 -6.66 -1.89 -2.77
C VAL A 91 -5.57 -2.63 -2.01
N VAL A 92 -5.02 -3.68 -2.61
CA VAL A 92 -3.89 -4.44 -2.08
C VAL A 92 -2.69 -4.20 -2.98
N VAL A 93 -1.61 -3.70 -2.41
CA VAL A 93 -0.33 -3.47 -3.08
C VAL A 93 0.66 -4.52 -2.58
N THR A 94 1.35 -5.17 -3.52
CA THR A 94 2.41 -6.13 -3.21
C THR A 94 3.69 -5.68 -3.88
N THR A 95 4.76 -5.53 -3.10
CA THR A 95 6.08 -5.12 -3.59
C THR A 95 7.18 -5.90 -2.87
N SER A 96 8.41 -5.80 -3.36
CA SER A 96 9.57 -6.46 -2.77
C SER A 96 10.69 -5.46 -2.53
N GLN A 97 11.25 -5.46 -1.33
CA GLN A 97 12.44 -4.68 -0.99
C GLN A 97 13.67 -5.57 -1.07
N ARG A 98 14.64 -5.24 -1.95
CA ARG A 98 15.94 -5.90 -1.96
C ARG A 98 16.73 -5.51 -0.71
N THR A 99 17.33 -6.49 -0.05
CA THR A 99 18.21 -6.31 1.10
C THR A 99 19.65 -6.09 0.65
N GLN A 100 20.38 -5.22 1.33
CA GLN A 100 21.77 -4.91 1.03
C GLN A 100 22.72 -5.73 1.92
N LEU A 101 22.54 -5.68 3.23
CA LEU A 101 23.45 -6.29 4.20
C LEU A 101 23.01 -7.70 4.58
N LEU A 102 21.71 -7.95 4.70
CA LEU A 102 21.15 -9.28 4.95
C LEU A 102 21.41 -10.24 3.78
N THR A 103 21.75 -9.74 2.59
CA THR A 103 22.24 -10.56 1.48
C THR A 103 23.51 -11.34 1.87
N LEU A 104 24.37 -10.76 2.71
CA LEU A 104 25.60 -11.41 3.19
C LEU A 104 25.33 -12.64 4.07
N VAL A 105 24.12 -12.75 4.63
CA VAL A 105 23.65 -13.90 5.41
C VAL A 105 22.56 -14.70 4.69
N GLY A 106 22.39 -14.50 3.38
CA GLY A 106 21.53 -15.32 2.51
C GLY A 106 20.09 -14.84 2.33
N ILE A 107 19.70 -13.68 2.88
CA ILE A 107 18.37 -13.10 2.67
C ILE A 107 18.49 -12.01 1.62
N SER A 108 17.98 -12.22 0.41
CA SER A 108 18.14 -11.29 -0.73
C SER A 108 17.00 -10.29 -0.92
N SER A 109 15.83 -10.55 -0.33
CA SER A 109 14.65 -9.69 -0.47
C SER A 109 13.64 -9.92 0.64
N ILE A 110 12.87 -8.89 0.95
CA ILE A 110 11.74 -8.93 1.88
C ILE A 110 10.48 -8.59 1.09
N SER A 111 9.48 -9.47 1.11
CA SER A 111 8.16 -9.22 0.53
C SER A 111 7.38 -8.26 1.42
N VAL A 112 6.73 -7.28 0.81
CA VAL A 112 5.96 -6.24 1.49
C VAL A 112 4.57 -6.20 0.89
N GLU A 113 3.57 -6.33 1.74
CA GLU A 113 2.16 -6.20 1.39
C GLU A 113 1.53 -5.07 2.19
N ALA A 114 0.71 -4.27 1.54
CA ALA A 114 -0.05 -3.20 2.17
C ALA A 114 -1.46 -3.10 1.58
N THR A 115 -2.44 -2.83 2.44
CA THR A 115 -3.85 -2.76 2.07
C THR A 115 -4.42 -1.40 2.45
N GLY A 116 -5.18 -0.79 1.54
CA GLY A 116 -5.91 0.45 1.75
C GLY A 116 -7.40 0.24 1.52
N HIS A 117 -8.23 0.92 2.31
CA HIS A 117 -9.69 0.88 2.19
C HIS A 117 -10.25 2.30 2.12
N ALA A 118 -11.30 2.49 1.33
CA ALA A 118 -12.03 3.75 1.31
C ALA A 118 -13.49 3.53 0.94
N SER A 119 -14.37 4.33 1.53
CA SER A 119 -15.78 4.41 1.19
C SER A 119 -16.19 5.86 0.96
N PRO A 120 -17.12 6.14 0.05
CA PRO A 120 -17.62 7.49 -0.18
C PRO A 120 -18.48 7.92 1.02
N HIS A 121 -18.10 9.05 1.63
CA HIS A 121 -18.86 9.68 2.71
C HIS A 121 -19.54 10.94 2.16
N ARG A 122 -20.79 11.20 2.58
CA ARG A 122 -21.49 12.46 2.27
C ARG A 122 -20.82 13.57 3.08
N GLY A 123 -20.24 14.58 2.41
CA GLY A 123 -19.79 15.79 3.09
C GLY A 123 -20.96 16.39 3.88
N VAL A 124 -20.74 16.70 5.15
CA VAL A 124 -21.75 17.28 6.04
C VAL A 124 -22.27 18.57 5.38
N ALA A 125 -23.57 18.62 5.09
CA ALA A 125 -24.19 19.86 4.65
C ALA A 125 -24.11 20.88 5.80
N PRO A 126 -23.73 22.15 5.55
CA PRO A 126 -23.80 23.17 6.58
C PRO A 126 -25.25 23.25 7.09
N SER A 127 -25.42 23.11 8.40
CA SER A 127 -26.68 23.34 9.09
C SER A 127 -27.12 24.79 8.89
N PRO A 128 -28.42 25.05 8.66
CA PRO A 128 -28.95 26.41 8.44
C PRO A 128 -28.79 27.31 9.67
#